data_AF-A0A1F9AKV4-F1
#
_entry.id   AF-A0A1F9AKV4-F1
#
_cell.length_a   1.000
_cell.length_b   1.000
_cell.length_c   1.000
_cell.angle_alpha   90.00
_cell.angle_beta   90.00
_cell.angle_gamma   90.00
#
_symmetry.space_group_name_H-M   'P 1'
#
loop_
_entity.id
_entity.type
_entity.pdbx_description
1 polymer ?
#
loop_
_entity_poly.entity_id
_entity_poly.type
_entity_poly.pdbx_seq_one_letter_code
_entity_poly.pdbx_strand_id
1 'polypeptide(L)'
;MENHLIVGVKITDRIQEHLDKVLDAHQFYFKNNDPEYLQIHRVDGERILGKKLAAGAPFPTLEDYVANIISIFHKICPEYRLTPLEIRVYAQTLIG
;
A
#
# COMPACT_ATOMS: atom_id res chain seq x y z
N MET A 1 -19.17 9.84 -7.94
CA MET A 1 -17.74 9.56 -8.19
C MET A 1 -17.02 9.84 -6.90
N GLU A 2 -16.43 8.81 -6.30
CA GLU A 2 -15.63 8.94 -5.08
C GLU A 2 -14.16 8.84 -5.46
N ASN A 3 -13.37 9.84 -5.07
CA ASN A 3 -11.96 9.93 -5.40
C ASN A 3 -11.15 9.72 -4.14
N HIS A 4 -10.24 8.75 -4.18
CA HIS A 4 -9.33 8.47 -3.09
C HIS A 4 -7.88 8.69 -3.54
N LEU A 5 -7.08 9.29 -2.68
CA LEU A 5 -5.64 9.29 -2.85
C LEU A 5 -5.06 8.07 -2.14
N ILE A 6 -4.20 7.32 -2.82
CA ILE A 6 -3.53 6.13 -2.29
C ILE A 6 -2.04 6.44 -2.21
N VAL A 7 -1.43 6.23 -1.05
CA VAL A 7 0.03 6.22 -0.89
C VAL A 7 0.46 4.77 -0.85
N GLY A 8 1.34 4.35 -1.77
CA GLY A 8 1.71 2.95 -1.87
C GLY A 8 2.77 2.63 -2.91
N VAL A 9 3.02 1.34 -3.08
CA VAL A 9 3.93 0.78 -4.07
C VAL A 9 3.14 -0.03 -5.09
N LYS A 10 3.50 0.07 -6.38
CA LYS A 10 2.94 -0.79 -7.42
C LYS A 10 3.38 -2.24 -7.17
N ILE A 11 2.44 -3.17 -7.18
CA ILE A 11 2.72 -4.61 -7.06
C ILE A 11 3.30 -5.09 -8.40
N THR A 12 4.62 -5.16 -8.45
CA THR A 12 5.39 -5.80 -9.54
C THR A 12 5.39 -7.31 -9.37
N ASP A 13 5.83 -8.05 -10.39
CA ASP A 13 5.99 -9.51 -10.31
C ASP A 13 6.91 -9.91 -9.15
N ARG A 14 8.00 -9.15 -8.96
CA ARG A 14 8.91 -9.36 -7.83
C ARG A 14 8.21 -9.20 -6.48
N ILE A 15 7.42 -8.15 -6.29
CA ILE A 15 6.67 -7.95 -5.04
C ILE A 15 5.61 -9.05 -4.89
N GLN A 16 4.92 -9.44 -5.97
CA GLN A 16 3.95 -10.52 -5.96
C GLN A 16 4.57 -11.84 -5.47
N GLU A 17 5.75 -12.21 -5.97
CA GLU A 17 6.47 -13.41 -5.53
C GLU A 17 6.78 -13.42 -4.03
N HIS A 18 7.05 -12.24 -3.44
CA HIS A 18 7.24 -12.12 -2.00
C HIS A 18 5.92 -12.18 -1.23
N LEU A 19 4.85 -11.56 -1.76
CA LEU A 19 3.51 -11.61 -1.16
C LEU A 19 2.94 -13.04 -1.14
N ASP A 20 3.21 -13.82 -2.18
CA ASP A 20 2.77 -15.23 -2.29
C ASP A 20 3.44 -16.14 -1.26
N LYS A 21 4.58 -15.72 -0.71
CA LYS A 21 5.33 -16.44 0.33
C LYS A 21 4.98 -16.00 1.75
N VAL A 22 4.09 -15.01 1.91
CA VAL A 22 3.69 -14.52 3.23
C VAL A 22 2.88 -15.59 3.96
N LEU A 23 3.33 -15.92 5.17
CA LEU A 23 2.63 -16.84 6.08
C LEU A 23 1.17 -16.40 6.27
N ASP A 24 0.24 -17.36 6.29
CA ASP A 24 -1.20 -17.08 6.44
C ASP A 24 -1.51 -16.20 7.64
N ALA A 25 -0.80 -16.42 8.76
CA ALA A 25 -0.92 -15.63 9.98
C ALA A 25 -0.56 -14.15 9.81
N HIS A 26 0.12 -13.74 8.74
CA HIS A 26 0.49 -12.35 8.44
C HIS A 26 -0.27 -11.78 7.24
N GLN A 27 -1.10 -12.57 6.55
CA GLN A 27 -1.85 -12.06 5.39
C GLN A 27 -2.90 -11.00 5.77
N PHE A 28 -3.32 -10.95 7.03
CA PHE A 28 -4.24 -9.92 7.54
C PHE A 28 -3.69 -8.49 7.34
N TYR A 29 -2.37 -8.31 7.26
CA TYR A 29 -1.74 -7.02 7.02
C TYR A 29 -2.00 -6.44 5.62
N PHE A 30 -2.57 -7.22 4.68
CA PHE A 30 -2.90 -6.73 3.34
C PHE A 30 -4.16 -7.31 2.70
N LYS A 31 -4.75 -8.36 3.27
CA LYS A 31 -5.99 -8.98 2.77
C LYS A 31 -7.25 -8.55 3.50
N ASN A 32 -7.12 -8.05 4.73
CA ASN A 32 -8.28 -7.55 5.46
C ASN A 32 -8.60 -6.13 4.99
N ASN A 33 -9.88 -5.81 4.86
CA ASN A 33 -10.33 -4.45 4.55
C ASN A 33 -10.23 -3.54 5.79
N ASP A 34 -9.07 -3.53 6.42
CA ASP A 34 -8.74 -2.76 7.61
C ASP A 34 -7.85 -1.56 7.21
N PRO A 35 -8.27 -0.31 7.43
CA PRO A 35 -7.50 0.87 7.05
C PRO A 35 -6.23 1.08 7.88
N GLU A 36 -6.07 0.39 9.02
CA GLU A 36 -4.84 0.44 9.82
C GLU A 36 -3.67 -0.27 9.12
N TYR A 37 -3.97 -1.24 8.26
CA TYR A 37 -2.98 -2.03 7.53
C TYR A 37 -2.87 -1.64 6.06
N LEU A 38 -2.00 -2.33 5.32
CA LEU A 38 -1.92 -2.15 3.87
C LEU A 38 -3.16 -2.75 3.23
N GLN A 39 -3.49 -2.27 2.04
CA GLN A 39 -4.56 -2.83 1.23
C GLN A 39 -4.12 -2.86 -0.23
N ILE A 40 -4.67 -3.81 -0.99
CA ILE A 40 -4.46 -3.88 -2.44
C ILE A 40 -5.55 -3.05 -3.13
N HIS A 41 -5.16 -1.90 -3.67
CA HIS A 41 -6.02 -1.01 -4.45
C HIS A 41 -5.84 -1.27 -5.95
N ARG A 42 -6.91 -1.15 -6.72
CA ARG A 42 -6.82 -1.09 -8.19
C ARG A 42 -6.87 0.36 -8.64
N VAL A 43 -5.85 0.83 -9.33
CA VAL A 43 -5.75 2.19 -9.88
C VAL A 43 -5.36 2.07 -11.35
N ASP A 44 -6.21 2.53 -12.26
CA ASP A 44 -5.95 2.53 -13.71
C ASP A 44 -5.44 1.18 -14.27
N GLY A 45 -6.01 0.07 -13.76
CA GLY A 45 -5.62 -1.29 -14.14
C GLY A 45 -4.40 -1.86 -13.39
N GLU A 46 -3.70 -1.03 -12.63
CA GLU A 46 -2.55 -1.41 -11.81
C GLU A 46 -2.98 -1.81 -10.39
N ARG A 47 -2.24 -2.74 -9.80
CA ARG A 47 -2.43 -3.12 -8.38
C ARG A 47 -1.42 -2.37 -7.53
N ILE A 48 -1.93 -1.64 -6.54
CA ILE A 48 -1.13 -0.83 -5.62
C ILE A 48 -1.29 -1.39 -4.22
N LEU A 49 -0.19 -1.75 -3.57
CA LEU A 49 -0.18 -2.09 -2.15
C LEU A 49 0.09 -0.82 -1.35
N GLY A 50 -0.88 -0.38 -0.56
CA GLY A 50 -0.79 0.91 0.12
C GLY A 50 -1.97 1.26 1.01
N LYS A 51 -1.99 2.50 1.47
CA LYS A 51 -3.03 3.05 2.36
C LYS A 51 -3.73 4.23 1.70
N LYS A 52 -5.02 4.39 2.00
CA LYS A 52 -5.78 5.58 1.61
C LYS A 52 -5.29 6.78 2.43
N LEU A 53 -4.97 7.88 1.76
CA LEU A 53 -4.67 9.15 2.40
C LEU A 53 -5.97 9.85 2.79
N ALA A 54 -6.05 10.33 4.03
CA ALA A 54 -7.18 11.13 4.48
C ALA A 54 -7.29 12.44 3.67
N ALA A 55 -8.52 12.81 3.28
CA ALA A 55 -8.76 14.07 2.59
C ALA A 55 -8.34 15.26 3.46
N GLY A 56 -7.59 16.21 2.89
CA GLY A 56 -7.08 17.37 3.63
C GLY A 56 -5.95 17.07 4.62
N ALA A 57 -5.33 15.89 4.53
CA ALA A 57 -4.18 15.56 5.38
C ALA A 57 -3.02 16.58 5.19
N PRO A 58 -2.40 17.07 6.28
CA PRO A 58 -1.25 17.96 6.18
C PRO A 58 -0.09 17.30 5.44
N PHE A 59 0.65 18.07 4.63
CA PHE A 59 1.77 17.53 3.85
C PHE A 59 2.78 16.69 4.65
N PRO A 60 3.20 17.09 5.88
CA PRO A 60 4.13 16.28 6.68
C PRO A 60 3.64 14.86 6.97
N THR A 61 2.32 14.63 7.01
CA THR A 61 1.78 13.29 7.25
C THR A 61 2.16 12.30 6.16
N LEU A 62 2.51 12.76 4.95
CA LEU A 62 2.95 11.88 3.87
C LEU A 62 4.21 11.09 4.25
N GLU A 63 5.12 11.70 5.03
CA GLU A 63 6.31 11.02 5.56
C GLU A 63 5.93 9.91 6.54
N ASP A 64 4.93 10.15 7.40
CA ASP A 64 4.39 9.14 8.32
C ASP A 64 3.77 7.96 7.55
N TYR A 65 3.02 8.23 6.48
CA TYR A 65 2.48 7.19 5.60
C TYR A 65 3.60 6.37 4.96
N VAL A 66 4.64 7.01 4.44
CA VAL A 66 5.81 6.35 3.85
C VAL A 66 6.49 5.45 4.87
N ALA A 67 6.78 5.95 6.07
CA ALA A 67 7.42 5.19 7.15
C ALA A 67 6.54 4.01 7.60
N ASN A 68 5.23 4.23 7.72
CA ASN A 68 4.27 3.19 8.09
C ASN A 68 4.20 2.08 7.04
N ILE A 69 4.14 2.44 5.76
CA ILE A 69 4.13 1.47 4.65
C ILE A 69 5.39 0.62 4.66
N ILE A 70 6.57 1.24 4.78
CA ILE A 70 7.85 0.51 4.84
C ILE A 70 7.88 -0.43 6.04
N SER A 71 7.44 0.04 7.22
CA SER A 71 7.40 -0.76 8.44
C SER A 71 6.50 -2.00 8.31
N ILE A 72 5.28 -1.84 7.80
CA ILE A 72 4.36 -2.97 7.58
C ILE A 72 4.90 -3.90 6.49
N PHE A 73 5.40 -3.33 5.39
CA PHE A 73 5.96 -4.10 4.29
C PHE A 73 7.13 -4.98 4.75
N HIS A 74 8.02 -4.46 5.59
CA HIS A 74 9.15 -5.23 6.12
C HIS A 74 8.70 -6.37 7.06
N LYS A 75 7.56 -6.24 7.74
CA LYS A 75 6.98 -7.33 8.54
C LYS A 75 6.46 -8.49 7.68
N ILE A 76 5.87 -8.19 6.53
CA ILE A 76 5.30 -9.21 5.63
C ILE A 76 6.35 -9.76 4.65
N CYS A 77 7.25 -8.92 4.16
CA CYS A 77 8.25 -9.26 3.14
C CYS A 77 9.65 -8.83 3.62
N PRO A 78 10.22 -9.47 4.67
CA PRO A 78 11.48 -9.05 5.28
C PRO A 78 12.67 -9.09 4.30
N GLU A 79 12.65 -10.03 3.34
CA GLU A 79 13.69 -10.22 2.33
C GLU A 79 13.67 -9.14 1.23
N TYR A 80 12.59 -8.38 1.10
CA TYR A 80 12.48 -7.30 0.12
C TYR A 80 12.71 -5.96 0.80
N ARG A 81 13.77 -5.28 0.40
CA ARG A 81 14.10 -3.94 0.90
C ARG A 81 13.34 -2.88 0.11
N LEU A 82 12.14 -2.54 0.59
CA LEU A 82 11.37 -1.42 0.05
C LEU A 82 12.01 -0.09 0.42
N THR A 83 12.19 0.79 -0.56
CA THR A 83 12.75 2.13 -0.38
C THR A 83 11.68 3.21 -0.52
N PRO A 84 11.86 4.40 0.11
CA PRO A 84 10.93 5.52 -0.07
C PRO A 84 10.74 5.94 -1.54
N LEU A 85 11.75 5.73 -2.38
CA LEU A 85 11.72 6.08 -3.80
C LEU A 85 10.80 5.21 -4.64
N GLU A 86 10.36 4.06 -4.13
CA GLU A 86 9.39 3.16 -4.78
C GLU A 86 7.95 3.51 -4.39
N ILE A 87 7.76 4.34 -3.36
CA ILE A 87 6.45 4.78 -2.90
C ILE A 87 6.01 5.99 -3.72
N ARG A 88 4.75 5.97 -4.13
CA ARG A 88 4.12 7.00 -4.97
C ARG A 88 2.73 7.31 -4.41
N VAL A 89 2.21 8.48 -4.82
CA VAL A 89 0.81 8.86 -4.60
C VAL A 89 0.04 8.59 -5.88
N TYR A 90 -1.11 7.93 -5.75
CA TYR A 90 -1.99 7.54 -6.84
C TYR A 90 -3.39 8.13 -6.60
N ALA A 91 -4.11 8.46 -7.67
CA ALA A 91 -5.50 8.88 -7.60
C ALA A 91 -6.39 7.73 -8.07
N GLN A 92 -7.19 7.17 -7.17
CA GLN A 92 -8.17 6.14 -7.47
C GLN A 92 -9.55 6.78 -7.65
N THR A 93 -10.14 6.58 -8.82
CA THR A 93 -11.54 6.97 -9.10
C THR A 93 -12.41 5.73 -9.02
N LEU A 94 -13.36 5.70 -8.08
CA LEU A 94 -14.38 4.66 -8.01
C LEU A 94 -15.60 5.12 -8.81
N ILE A 95 -15.86 4.41 -9.91
CA ILE A 95 -17.11 4.52 -10.67
C ILE A 95 -18.10 3.59 -9.98
N GLY A 96 -19.11 4.17 -9.34
CA GLY A 96 -20.21 3.44 -8.70
C GLY A 96 -21.16 2.82 -9.71
#